data_AF-A0A7J6TS16-F1
#
_entry.id   AF-A0A7J6TS16-F1
#
_cell.length_a   1.000
_cell.length_b   1.000
_cell.length_c   1.000
_cell.angle_alpha   90.00
_cell.angle_beta   90.00
_cell.angle_gamma   90.00
#
_symmetry.space_group_name_H-M   'P 1'
#
loop_
_entity.id
_entity.type
_entity.pdbx_description
1 polymer ?
#
loop_
_entity_poly.entity_id
_entity_poly.type
_entity_poly.pdbx_seq_one_letter_code
_entity_poly.pdbx_strand_id
1 'polypeptide(L)'
;MLIRAGALPGYRRMLNSAMRISRSISVQAQRLNAHLPDVDPEVAGIIEKERGRQKKNLVLIASENFTSQAVLDAIGSIMTNKYSEGYPNARYYGGNEFIDQMENLCRQRALDAYRLSPEKWGVNVQPLSGSPANFQVYTALMEPHDRLMALDLPHGGHLSHGYQTDTKKVSMVSKFWTSMPYRLDEKTGLIDYDELELLATRFRPKILITGYSAYPRFPDFKRFREIADKS
;
A
#
# COMPACT_ATOMS: atom_id res chain seq x y z
N MET A 1 -53.61 42.22 -48.03
CA MET A 1 -54.38 40.97 -48.18
C MET A 1 -53.47 39.83 -47.78
N LEU A 2 -53.61 39.35 -46.53
CA LEU A 2 -52.82 38.27 -45.94
C LEU A 2 -53.30 36.93 -46.51
N ILE A 3 -52.41 36.14 -47.12
CA ILE A 3 -52.70 34.74 -47.44
C ILE A 3 -51.65 33.87 -46.76
N ARG A 4 -52.12 33.10 -45.77
CA ARG A 4 -51.41 32.07 -45.02
C ARG A 4 -51.06 30.91 -45.95
N ALA A 5 -49.78 30.55 -46.06
CA ALA A 5 -49.37 29.27 -46.62
C ALA A 5 -49.55 28.18 -45.55
N GLY A 6 -50.46 27.23 -45.81
CA GLY A 6 -50.72 26.08 -44.96
C GLY A 6 -49.55 25.10 -44.95
N ALA A 7 -49.09 24.72 -43.76
CA ALA A 7 -48.09 23.68 -43.58
C ALA A 7 -48.67 22.31 -43.95
N LEU A 8 -47.98 21.59 -44.85
CA LEU A 8 -48.32 20.24 -45.28
C LEU A 8 -48.30 19.24 -44.09
N PRO A 9 -49.25 18.28 -43.98
CA PRO A 9 -49.40 17.40 -42.81
C PRO A 9 -48.28 16.36 -42.60
N GLY A 10 -47.28 16.31 -43.48
CA GLY A 10 -46.19 15.31 -43.43
C GLY A 10 -44.94 15.73 -42.66
N TYR A 11 -44.68 17.04 -42.51
CA TYR A 11 -43.40 17.53 -41.99
C TYR A 11 -43.29 17.43 -40.44
N ARG A 12 -44.44 17.43 -39.74
CA ARG A 12 -44.51 17.22 -38.28
C ARG A 12 -44.29 15.76 -37.85
N ARG A 13 -44.44 14.78 -38.75
CA ARG A 13 -44.22 13.35 -38.42
C ARG A 13 -42.76 12.94 -38.47
N MET A 14 -41.92 13.60 -39.27
CA MET A 14 -40.47 13.34 -39.29
C MET A 14 -39.74 13.96 -38.10
N LEU A 15 -40.15 15.16 -37.65
CA LEU A 15 -39.56 15.82 -36.48
C LEU A 15 -39.93 15.16 -35.15
N ASN A 16 -41.07 14.46 -35.08
CA ASN A 16 -41.44 13.67 -33.89
C ASN A 16 -40.81 12.28 -33.82
N SER A 17 -40.23 11.78 -34.92
CA SER A 17 -39.49 10.51 -34.93
C SER A 17 -38.00 10.71 -34.62
N ALA A 18 -37.44 11.87 -34.98
CA ALA A 18 -36.06 12.25 -34.67
C ALA A 18 -35.82 12.64 -33.19
N MET A 19 -36.89 12.78 -32.38
CA MET A 19 -36.82 13.24 -30.99
C MET A 19 -37.15 12.16 -29.95
N ARG A 20 -37.05 10.87 -30.33
CA ARG A 20 -37.29 9.73 -29.43
C ARG A 20 -36.23 8.63 -29.48
N ILE A 21 -34.99 8.98 -29.80
CA ILE A 21 -33.84 8.20 -29.31
C ILE A 21 -33.41 8.83 -27.98
N SER A 22 -34.32 8.85 -27.01
CA SER A 22 -33.89 8.87 -25.62
C SER A 22 -33.29 7.49 -25.40
N ARG A 23 -31.96 7.37 -25.52
CA ARG A 23 -31.25 6.20 -24.99
C ARG A 23 -31.55 6.21 -23.50
N SER A 24 -32.59 5.47 -23.07
CA SER A 24 -32.83 5.26 -21.65
C SER A 24 -31.58 4.57 -21.11
N ILE A 25 -30.71 5.34 -20.44
CA ILE A 25 -29.61 4.78 -19.68
C ILE A 25 -30.25 3.79 -18.72
N SER A 26 -29.80 2.54 -18.72
CA SER A 26 -30.38 1.54 -17.83
C SER A 26 -30.28 2.03 -16.39
N VAL A 27 -31.25 1.66 -15.55
CA VAL A 27 -31.23 1.95 -14.10
C VAL A 27 -29.88 1.53 -13.48
N GLN A 28 -29.29 0.46 -14.00
CA GLN A 28 -27.99 -0.04 -13.57
C GLN A 28 -26.83 0.90 -13.97
N ALA A 29 -26.82 1.42 -15.19
CA ALA A 29 -25.84 2.42 -15.60
C ALA A 29 -26.04 3.76 -14.87
N GLN A 30 -27.28 4.13 -14.51
CA GLN A 30 -27.53 5.29 -13.64
C GLN A 30 -26.95 5.07 -12.23
N ARG A 31 -27.15 3.87 -11.65
CA ARG A 31 -26.58 3.52 -10.33
C ARG A 31 -25.06 3.56 -10.30
N LEU A 32 -24.38 3.09 -11.35
CA LEU A 32 -22.90 3.12 -11.43
C LEU A 32 -22.32 4.54 -11.49
N ASN A 33 -23.11 5.55 -11.86
CA ASN A 33 -22.68 6.94 -11.96
C ASN A 33 -23.25 7.83 -10.84
N ALA A 34 -24.03 7.26 -9.92
CA ALA A 34 -24.59 8.00 -8.79
C ALA A 34 -23.54 8.21 -7.68
N HIS A 35 -23.72 9.26 -6.88
CA HIS A 35 -22.81 9.54 -5.77
C HIS A 35 -23.08 8.62 -4.58
N LEU A 36 -22.06 8.41 -3.74
CA LEU A 36 -22.13 7.52 -2.59
C LEU A 36 -23.36 7.76 -1.68
N PRO A 37 -23.73 9.01 -1.31
CA PRO A 37 -24.91 9.23 -0.45
C PRO A 37 -26.24 8.79 -1.07
N ASP A 38 -26.34 8.78 -2.41
CA ASP A 38 -27.56 8.38 -3.13
C ASP A 38 -27.64 6.85 -3.29
N VAL A 39 -26.48 6.18 -3.36
CA VAL A 39 -26.38 4.72 -3.54
C VAL A 39 -26.37 3.98 -2.20
N ASP A 40 -25.61 4.49 -1.24
CA ASP A 40 -25.39 3.90 0.08
C ASP A 40 -25.28 5.01 1.16
N PRO A 41 -26.43 5.54 1.62
CA PRO A 41 -26.47 6.60 2.64
C PRO A 41 -25.93 6.14 4.01
N GLU A 42 -25.95 4.84 4.30
CA GLU A 42 -25.43 4.31 5.57
C GLU A 42 -23.91 4.42 5.61
N VAL A 43 -23.22 3.98 4.54
CA VAL A 43 -21.77 4.14 4.42
C VAL A 43 -21.36 5.61 4.39
N ALA A 44 -22.08 6.46 3.66
CA ALA A 44 -21.84 7.90 3.66
C ALA A 44 -21.94 8.49 5.08
N GLY A 45 -22.96 8.08 5.85
CA GLY A 45 -23.13 8.50 7.23
C GLY A 45 -22.00 8.03 8.17
N ILE A 46 -21.44 6.84 7.96
CA ILE A 46 -20.29 6.33 8.73
C ILE A 46 -19.04 7.16 8.42
N ILE A 47 -18.76 7.46 7.15
CA ILE A 47 -17.60 8.26 6.74
C ILE A 47 -17.66 9.67 7.35
N GLU A 48 -18.83 10.31 7.37
CA GLU A 48 -18.97 11.63 7.96
C GLU A 48 -18.83 11.61 9.50
N LYS A 49 -19.27 10.55 10.17
CA LYS A 49 -18.99 10.34 11.61
C LYS A 49 -17.49 10.21 11.86
N GLU A 50 -16.76 9.45 11.04
CA GLU A 50 -15.30 9.31 11.16
C GLU A 50 -14.58 10.63 10.88
N ARG A 51 -14.99 11.39 9.86
CA ARG A 51 -14.50 12.74 9.62
C ARG A 51 -14.70 13.64 10.85
N GLY A 52 -15.87 13.56 11.47
CA GLY A 52 -16.19 14.27 12.71
C GLY A 52 -15.29 13.86 13.88
N ARG A 53 -15.01 12.56 14.03
CA ARG A 53 -14.10 12.01 15.05
C ARG A 53 -12.69 12.56 14.86
N GLN A 54 -12.13 12.46 13.65
CA GLN A 54 -10.76 12.92 13.36
C GLN A 54 -10.58 14.42 13.62
N LYS A 55 -11.59 15.25 13.30
CA LYS A 55 -11.54 16.70 13.54
C LYS A 55 -11.54 17.09 15.03
N LYS A 56 -12.15 16.26 15.89
CA LYS A 56 -12.40 16.60 17.30
C LYS A 56 -11.39 15.97 18.26
N ASN A 57 -10.53 15.08 17.79
CA ASN A 57 -9.62 14.30 18.62
C ASN A 57 -8.17 14.69 18.39
N LEU A 58 -7.40 14.72 19.48
CA LEU A 58 -5.94 14.72 19.41
C LEU A 58 -5.46 13.30 19.14
N VAL A 59 -4.89 13.07 17.97
CA VAL A 59 -4.37 11.76 17.54
C VAL A 59 -2.89 11.69 17.89
N LEU A 60 -2.54 10.83 18.86
CA LEU A 60 -1.16 10.63 19.35
C LEU A 60 -0.57 9.26 19.00
N ILE A 61 -1.24 8.49 18.14
CA ILE A 61 -0.76 7.21 17.65
C ILE A 61 0.36 7.49 16.64
N ALA A 62 1.59 7.08 16.96
CA ALA A 62 2.79 7.44 16.18
C ALA A 62 2.78 6.99 14.70
N SER A 63 2.00 5.96 14.37
CA SER A 63 1.86 5.42 13.02
C SER A 63 0.67 5.98 12.23
N GLU A 64 -0.21 6.76 12.85
CA GLU A 64 -1.32 7.41 12.16
C GLU A 64 -0.88 8.76 11.57
N ASN A 65 -1.49 9.12 10.44
CA ASN A 65 -1.28 10.42 9.80
C ASN A 65 -2.49 10.80 8.94
N PHE A 66 -2.60 12.07 8.57
CA PHE A 66 -3.62 12.57 7.67
C PHE A 66 -3.02 12.79 6.28
N THR A 67 -3.52 12.06 5.29
CA THR A 67 -3.06 12.24 3.91
C THR A 67 -3.65 13.50 3.28
N SER A 68 -3.03 13.97 2.19
CA SER A 68 -3.50 15.14 1.45
C SER A 68 -4.72 14.81 0.57
N GLN A 69 -5.56 15.82 0.29
CA GLN A 69 -6.70 15.67 -0.61
C GLN A 69 -6.26 15.18 -2.00
N ALA A 70 -5.14 15.67 -2.53
CA ALA A 70 -4.62 15.26 -3.83
C ALA A 70 -4.31 13.75 -3.90
N VAL A 71 -3.88 13.13 -2.80
CA VAL A 71 -3.67 11.68 -2.72
C VAL A 71 -5.01 10.94 -2.73
N LEU A 72 -6.02 11.44 -2.01
CA LEU A 72 -7.36 10.87 -2.00
C LEU A 72 -8.01 10.93 -3.40
N ASP A 73 -7.85 12.06 -4.10
CA ASP A 73 -8.36 12.24 -5.46
C ASP A 73 -7.76 11.20 -6.43
N ALA A 74 -6.46 10.90 -6.29
CA ALA A 74 -5.79 9.91 -7.11
C ALA A 74 -6.23 8.46 -6.79
N ILE A 75 -6.36 8.11 -5.52
CA ILE A 75 -6.76 6.76 -5.08
C ILE A 75 -8.20 6.43 -5.53
N GLY A 76 -9.10 7.43 -5.53
CA GLY A 76 -10.48 7.27 -6.00
C GLY A 76 -10.67 7.41 -7.52
N SER A 77 -9.58 7.48 -8.30
CA SER A 77 -9.65 7.74 -9.74
C SER A 77 -9.89 6.48 -10.58
N ILE A 78 -10.14 6.67 -11.88
CA ILE A 78 -10.37 5.60 -12.86
C ILE A 78 -9.20 4.64 -13.04
N MET A 79 -8.02 4.95 -12.49
CA MET A 79 -6.83 4.08 -12.55
C MET A 79 -7.13 2.69 -11.95
N THR A 80 -8.06 2.61 -10.99
CA THR A 80 -8.51 1.34 -10.38
C THR A 80 -9.15 0.36 -11.37
N ASN A 81 -9.60 0.81 -12.54
CA ASN A 81 -10.29 -0.04 -13.51
C ASN A 81 -9.34 -0.92 -14.32
N LYS A 82 -8.03 -0.65 -14.29
CA LYS A 82 -7.07 -1.32 -15.17
C LYS A 82 -6.36 -2.48 -14.48
N TYR A 83 -6.40 -3.63 -15.15
CA TYR A 83 -5.62 -4.80 -14.79
C TYR A 83 -4.25 -4.77 -15.50
N SER A 84 -3.16 -4.84 -14.75
CA SER A 84 -1.81 -4.55 -15.25
C SER A 84 -0.72 -5.49 -14.70
N GLU A 85 -0.99 -6.80 -14.69
CA GLU A 85 0.01 -7.80 -14.26
C GLU A 85 1.32 -7.67 -15.06
N GLY A 86 2.44 -7.86 -14.36
CA GLY A 86 3.79 -7.68 -14.87
C GLY A 86 4.39 -6.33 -14.46
N TYR A 87 5.41 -5.89 -15.19
CA TYR A 87 6.09 -4.61 -14.98
C TYR A 87 5.96 -3.72 -16.23
N PRO A 88 6.26 -2.41 -16.13
CA PRO A 88 6.25 -1.52 -17.29
C PRO A 88 7.07 -2.08 -18.46
N ASN A 89 6.53 -2.01 -19.67
CA ASN A 89 7.06 -2.61 -20.91
C ASN A 89 7.15 -4.16 -20.93
N ALA A 90 6.68 -4.84 -19.89
CA ALA A 90 6.65 -6.31 -19.76
C ALA A 90 5.31 -6.75 -19.13
N ARG A 91 4.21 -6.23 -19.67
CA ARG A 91 2.85 -6.53 -19.21
C ARG A 91 2.30 -7.77 -19.91
N TYR A 92 1.50 -8.55 -19.19
CA TYR A 92 0.78 -9.69 -19.78
C TYR A 92 -0.44 -9.26 -20.61
N TYR A 93 -0.97 -8.06 -20.39
CA TYR A 93 -2.14 -7.52 -21.09
C TYR A 93 -1.83 -6.19 -21.79
N GLY A 94 -2.56 -5.93 -22.87
CA GLY A 94 -2.50 -4.66 -23.60
C GLY A 94 -3.16 -3.47 -22.88
N GLY A 95 -3.00 -2.28 -23.47
CA GLY A 95 -3.67 -1.05 -23.04
C GLY A 95 -3.13 -0.42 -21.75
N ASN A 96 -1.86 -0.68 -21.40
CA ASN A 96 -1.23 -0.22 -20.16
C ASN A 96 -0.34 1.04 -20.34
N GLU A 97 -0.41 1.73 -21.47
CA GLU A 97 0.43 2.91 -21.78
C GLU A 97 0.50 3.92 -20.63
N PHE A 98 -0.66 4.35 -20.13
CA PHE A 98 -0.72 5.33 -19.03
C PHE A 98 -0.48 4.72 -17.64
N ILE A 99 -0.70 3.41 -17.47
CA ILE A 99 -0.33 2.72 -16.22
C ILE A 99 1.19 2.61 -16.11
N ASP A 100 1.87 2.30 -17.21
CA ASP A 100 3.32 2.24 -17.28
C ASP A 100 3.92 3.63 -17.06
N GLN A 101 3.32 4.68 -17.62
CA GLN A 101 3.71 6.06 -17.33
C GLN A 101 3.60 6.37 -15.82
N MET A 102 2.48 6.01 -15.18
CA MET A 102 2.26 6.22 -13.75
C MET A 102 3.26 5.44 -12.89
N GLU A 103 3.45 4.15 -13.17
CA GLU A 103 4.36 3.29 -12.39
C GLU A 103 5.82 3.73 -12.54
N ASN A 104 6.26 4.06 -13.75
CA ASN A 104 7.62 4.58 -13.97
C ASN A 104 7.83 5.93 -13.26
N LEU A 105 6.85 6.83 -13.31
CA LEU A 105 6.92 8.09 -12.57
C LEU A 105 7.00 7.86 -11.06
N CYS A 106 6.20 6.92 -10.52
CA CYS A 106 6.23 6.57 -9.11
C CYS A 106 7.59 6.00 -8.68
N ARG A 107 8.15 5.08 -9.48
CA ARG A 107 9.49 4.50 -9.23
C ARG A 107 10.58 5.56 -9.26
N GLN A 108 10.57 6.44 -10.26
CA GLN A 108 11.55 7.54 -10.35
C GLN A 108 11.45 8.45 -9.13
N ARG A 109 10.25 8.92 -8.79
CA ARG A 109 10.04 9.81 -7.64
C ARG A 109 10.39 9.15 -6.31
N ALA A 110 10.19 7.83 -6.18
CA ALA A 110 10.62 7.10 -5.00
C ALA A 110 12.15 7.12 -4.84
N LEU A 111 12.92 6.90 -5.91
CA LEU A 111 14.38 7.01 -5.86
C LEU A 111 14.82 8.46 -5.56
N ASP A 112 14.20 9.44 -6.20
CA ASP A 112 14.51 10.86 -6.00
C ASP A 112 14.25 11.30 -4.55
N ALA A 113 13.13 10.88 -3.96
CA ALA A 113 12.75 11.22 -2.58
C ALA A 113 13.81 10.76 -1.56
N TYR A 114 14.47 9.63 -1.82
CA TYR A 114 15.56 9.11 -0.99
C TYR A 114 16.96 9.49 -1.50
N ARG A 115 17.05 10.31 -2.55
CA ARG A 115 18.30 10.75 -3.19
C ARG A 115 19.19 9.58 -3.63
N LEU A 116 18.56 8.55 -4.20
CA LEU A 116 19.23 7.31 -4.61
C LEU A 116 19.54 7.35 -6.11
N SER A 117 20.77 6.95 -6.47
CA SER A 117 21.12 6.76 -7.88
C SER A 117 20.44 5.50 -8.44
N PRO A 118 19.75 5.58 -9.60
CA PRO A 118 19.14 4.42 -10.25
C PRO A 118 20.16 3.38 -10.72
N GLU A 119 21.45 3.73 -10.81
CA GLU A 119 22.52 2.77 -11.14
C GLU A 119 22.83 1.80 -9.97
N LYS A 120 22.56 2.24 -8.74
CA LYS A 120 22.84 1.47 -7.52
C LYS A 120 21.58 0.91 -6.87
N TRP A 121 20.44 1.55 -7.10
CA TRP A 121 19.19 1.23 -6.42
C TRP A 121 18.06 1.03 -7.43
N GLY A 122 17.38 -0.11 -7.30
CA GLY A 122 16.06 -0.32 -7.87
C GLY A 122 14.97 -0.12 -6.81
N VAL A 123 13.72 0.01 -7.27
CA VAL A 123 12.55 0.07 -6.39
C VAL A 123 11.37 -0.67 -7.01
N ASN A 124 10.66 -1.41 -6.17
CA ASN A 124 9.36 -1.99 -6.47
C ASN A 124 8.27 -1.23 -5.70
N VAL A 125 7.28 -0.69 -6.41
CA VAL A 125 6.18 0.11 -5.85
C VAL A 125 4.83 -0.64 -5.86
N GLN A 126 4.85 -1.94 -6.13
CA GLN A 126 3.67 -2.81 -6.19
C GLN A 126 3.28 -3.51 -4.87
N PRO A 127 4.12 -3.63 -3.81
CA PRO A 127 3.66 -4.22 -2.56
C PRO A 127 2.47 -3.48 -1.96
N LEU A 128 1.41 -4.22 -1.63
CA LEU A 128 0.12 -3.65 -1.22
C LEU A 128 0.14 -2.96 0.16
N SER A 129 1.10 -3.33 1.02
CA SER A 129 1.30 -2.76 2.36
C SER A 129 2.66 -3.19 2.93
N GLY A 130 3.03 -2.70 4.12
CA GLY A 130 4.34 -2.99 4.73
C GLY A 130 4.55 -4.46 5.12
N SER A 131 3.54 -5.12 5.69
CA SER A 131 3.63 -6.54 6.06
C SER A 131 3.87 -7.47 4.86
N PRO A 132 3.10 -7.41 3.75
CA PRO A 132 3.39 -8.23 2.58
C PRO A 132 4.69 -7.83 1.87
N ALA A 133 5.11 -6.55 1.90
CA ALA A 133 6.42 -6.15 1.36
C ALA A 133 7.57 -6.91 2.03
N ASN A 134 7.56 -6.97 3.37
CA ASN A 134 8.54 -7.75 4.14
C ASN A 134 8.48 -9.24 3.78
N PHE A 135 7.28 -9.82 3.73
CA PHE A 135 7.11 -11.23 3.39
C PHE A 135 7.65 -11.54 1.99
N GLN A 136 7.44 -10.66 1.01
CA GLN A 136 7.94 -10.79 -0.36
C GLN A 136 9.47 -10.74 -0.42
N VAL A 137 10.12 -9.88 0.38
CA VAL A 137 11.59 -9.84 0.49
C VAL A 137 12.13 -11.16 1.02
N TYR A 138 11.50 -11.72 2.06
CA TYR A 138 11.94 -13.01 2.61
C TYR A 138 11.75 -14.13 1.59
N THR A 139 10.59 -14.22 0.95
CA THR A 139 10.34 -15.21 -0.11
C THR A 139 11.32 -15.09 -1.28
N ALA A 140 11.80 -13.88 -1.60
CA ALA A 140 12.74 -13.66 -2.69
C ALA A 140 14.20 -14.06 -2.33
N LEU A 141 14.57 -13.98 -1.06
CA LEU A 141 15.97 -14.10 -0.61
C LEU A 141 16.25 -15.31 0.30
N MET A 142 15.21 -15.97 0.78
CA MET A 142 15.27 -17.05 1.76
C MET A 142 14.44 -18.25 1.30
N GLU A 143 14.98 -19.44 1.51
CA GLU A 143 14.22 -20.67 1.39
C GLU A 143 13.32 -20.88 2.62
N PRO A 144 12.25 -21.69 2.54
CA PRO A 144 11.51 -22.09 3.73
C PRO A 144 12.42 -22.63 4.83
N HIS A 145 12.15 -22.21 6.06
CA HIS A 145 12.92 -22.54 7.28
C HIS A 145 14.30 -21.90 7.44
N ASP A 146 14.79 -21.13 6.45
CA ASP A 146 15.95 -20.27 6.65
C ASP A 146 15.75 -19.33 7.84
N ARG A 147 16.88 -18.85 8.36
CA ARG A 147 16.94 -18.15 9.64
C ARG A 147 16.89 -16.65 9.46
N LEU A 148 16.11 -15.96 10.28
CA LEU A 148 16.10 -14.49 10.35
C LEU A 148 16.11 -13.98 11.79
N MET A 149 16.72 -12.81 11.98
CA MET A 149 16.76 -12.12 13.26
C MET A 149 16.17 -10.73 13.19
N ALA A 150 15.42 -10.35 14.23
CA ALA A 150 14.76 -9.05 14.33
C ALA A 150 14.58 -8.63 15.80
N LEU A 151 14.25 -7.36 16.04
CA LEU A 151 13.94 -6.88 17.39
C LEU A 151 12.69 -7.59 17.92
N ASP A 152 12.74 -8.07 19.16
CA ASP A 152 11.61 -8.73 19.82
C ASP A 152 10.36 -7.82 19.85
N LEU A 153 9.17 -8.40 19.69
CA LEU A 153 7.93 -7.62 19.61
C LEU A 153 7.67 -6.79 20.87
N PRO A 154 7.80 -7.34 22.10
CA PRO A 154 7.62 -6.55 23.34
C PRO A 154 8.70 -5.49 23.53
N HIS A 155 9.83 -5.60 22.82
CA HIS A 155 10.95 -4.66 22.87
C HIS A 155 10.88 -3.59 21.76
N GLY A 156 9.76 -3.52 21.03
CA GLY A 156 9.51 -2.49 20.02
C GLY A 156 9.62 -2.97 18.58
N GLY A 157 9.74 -4.28 18.34
CA GLY A 157 9.71 -4.91 17.03
C GLY A 157 8.38 -4.76 16.28
N HIS A 158 8.21 -5.53 15.20
CA HIS A 158 6.97 -5.56 14.41
C HIS A 158 6.60 -7.00 14.05
N LEU A 159 5.30 -7.30 13.95
CA LEU A 159 4.81 -8.66 13.68
C LEU A 159 5.34 -9.25 12.36
N SER A 160 5.56 -8.42 11.33
CA SER A 160 6.12 -8.86 10.05
C SER A 160 7.61 -9.17 10.09
N HIS A 161 8.27 -9.05 11.25
CA HIS A 161 9.67 -9.44 11.43
C HIS A 161 9.81 -10.82 12.10
N GLY A 162 8.69 -11.49 12.39
CA GLY A 162 8.66 -12.75 13.14
C GLY A 162 8.26 -12.52 14.59
N TYR A 163 7.34 -13.35 15.08
CA TYR A 163 6.91 -13.36 16.47
C TYR A 163 6.32 -14.71 16.84
N GLN A 164 6.77 -15.27 17.96
CA GLN A 164 6.27 -16.49 18.55
C GLN A 164 6.35 -16.40 20.07
N THR A 165 5.43 -17.09 20.75
CA THR A 165 5.51 -17.38 22.18
C THR A 165 6.09 -18.78 22.37
N ASP A 166 6.34 -19.18 23.62
CA ASP A 166 6.80 -20.52 23.98
C ASP A 166 5.90 -21.64 23.44
N THR A 167 4.60 -21.33 23.26
CA THR A 167 3.58 -22.30 22.87
C THR A 167 3.09 -22.14 21.44
N LYS A 168 3.36 -21.00 20.76
CA LYS A 168 2.73 -20.71 19.48
C LYS A 168 3.52 -19.75 18.60
N LYS A 169 3.66 -20.13 17.33
CA LYS A 169 4.07 -19.22 16.24
C LYS A 169 2.90 -18.31 15.85
N VAL A 170 2.99 -17.04 16.21
CA VAL A 170 1.92 -16.04 16.01
C VAL A 170 2.03 -15.43 14.62
N SER A 171 3.20 -14.93 14.26
CA SER A 171 3.46 -14.36 12.93
C SER A 171 3.56 -15.45 11.88
N MET A 172 3.05 -15.17 10.69
CA MET A 172 3.22 -16.05 9.53
C MET A 172 4.70 -16.21 9.16
N VAL A 173 5.51 -15.17 9.37
CA VAL A 173 6.96 -15.19 9.14
C VAL A 173 7.62 -16.28 9.99
N SER A 174 7.27 -16.41 11.27
CA SER A 174 7.79 -17.47 12.15
C SER A 174 7.27 -18.87 11.81
N LYS A 175 6.19 -18.99 11.02
CA LYS A 175 5.69 -20.28 10.53
C LYS A 175 6.47 -20.77 9.32
N PHE A 176 6.73 -19.89 8.34
CA PHE A 176 7.49 -20.23 7.13
C PHE A 176 9.00 -20.28 7.38
N TRP A 177 9.54 -19.37 8.18
CA TRP A 177 10.98 -19.26 8.48
C TRP A 177 11.27 -19.47 9.96
N THR A 178 12.55 -19.64 10.28
CA THR A 178 13.02 -19.78 11.66
C THR A 178 13.45 -18.41 12.18
N SER A 179 12.61 -17.77 12.99
CA SER A 179 12.89 -16.44 13.55
C SER A 179 13.46 -16.53 14.97
N MET A 180 14.50 -15.75 15.27
CA MET A 180 15.01 -15.54 16.64
C MET A 180 15.12 -14.05 16.95
N PRO A 181 14.58 -13.57 18.08
CA PRO A 181 14.66 -12.16 18.41
C PRO A 181 16.05 -11.75 18.92
N TYR A 182 16.43 -10.49 18.69
CA TYR A 182 17.39 -9.76 19.52
C TYR A 182 16.63 -8.77 20.40
N ARG A 183 17.25 -8.30 21.50
CA ARG A 183 16.56 -7.52 22.53
C ARG A 183 17.26 -6.19 22.82
N LEU A 184 16.61 -5.43 23.69
CA LEU A 184 17.18 -4.24 24.32
C LEU A 184 17.85 -4.66 25.63
N ASP A 185 18.90 -3.95 26.02
CA ASP A 185 19.32 -3.88 27.41
C ASP A 185 18.25 -3.13 28.20
N GLU A 186 17.55 -3.83 29.08
CA GLU A 186 16.44 -3.29 29.87
C GLU A 186 16.85 -2.15 30.82
N LYS A 187 18.14 -2.06 31.18
CA LYS A 187 18.64 -0.98 32.04
C LYS A 187 18.76 0.34 31.29
N THR A 188 19.18 0.29 30.04
CA THR A 188 19.43 1.47 29.21
C THR A 188 18.30 1.77 28.24
N GLY A 189 17.46 0.78 27.94
CA GLY A 189 16.44 0.84 26.90
C GLY A 189 17.04 0.93 25.50
N LEU A 190 18.31 0.54 25.31
CA LEU A 190 19.02 0.55 24.03
C LEU A 190 19.16 -0.87 23.48
N ILE A 191 19.30 -1.02 22.15
CA ILE A 191 19.60 -2.33 21.55
C ILE A 191 20.91 -2.85 22.15
N ASP A 192 20.90 -4.09 22.63
CA ASP A 192 22.11 -4.76 23.08
C ASP A 192 22.85 -5.32 21.85
N TYR A 193 23.73 -4.50 21.28
CA TYR A 193 24.48 -4.86 20.08
C TYR A 193 25.49 -5.98 20.30
N ASP A 194 25.98 -6.15 21.54
CA ASP A 194 26.97 -7.17 21.86
C ASP A 194 26.29 -8.54 22.03
N GLU A 195 25.13 -8.58 22.68
CA GLU A 195 24.28 -9.77 22.70
C GLU A 195 23.80 -10.10 21.28
N LEU A 196 23.38 -9.10 20.49
CA LEU A 196 23.00 -9.30 19.10
C LEU A 196 24.14 -9.94 18.28
N GLU A 197 25.38 -9.45 18.37
CA GLU A 197 26.51 -10.03 17.64
C GLU A 197 26.78 -11.48 18.07
N LEU A 198 26.74 -11.76 19.38
CA LEU A 198 26.91 -13.10 19.92
C LEU A 198 25.84 -14.07 19.41
N LEU A 199 24.58 -13.64 19.44
CA LEU A 199 23.43 -14.42 18.98
C LEU A 199 23.48 -14.64 17.46
N ALA A 200 23.80 -13.60 16.68
CA ALA A 200 23.91 -13.69 15.23
C ALA A 200 25.00 -14.68 14.81
N THR A 201 26.16 -14.68 15.47
CA THR A 201 27.25 -15.62 15.18
C THR A 201 26.87 -17.08 15.43
N ARG A 202 26.02 -17.33 16.45
CA ARG A 202 25.57 -18.68 16.82
C ARG A 202 24.39 -19.14 15.97
N PHE A 203 23.43 -18.25 15.74
CA PHE A 203 22.20 -18.55 15.03
C PHE A 203 22.37 -18.51 13.50
N ARG A 204 23.34 -17.74 12.99
CA ARG A 204 23.65 -17.60 11.56
C ARG A 204 22.41 -17.20 10.74
N PRO A 205 21.82 -16.03 11.01
CA PRO A 205 20.67 -15.55 10.25
C PRO A 205 21.07 -15.28 8.79
N LYS A 206 20.21 -15.70 7.85
CA LYS A 206 20.29 -15.30 6.45
C LYS A 206 19.94 -13.82 6.28
N ILE A 207 19.02 -13.31 7.10
CA ILE A 207 18.59 -11.91 7.13
C ILE A 207 18.60 -11.39 8.57
N LEU A 208 19.23 -10.22 8.77
CA LEU A 208 19.18 -9.44 10.00
C LEU A 208 18.39 -8.15 9.75
N ILE A 209 17.29 -7.97 10.47
CA ILE A 209 16.36 -6.85 10.25
C ILE A 209 16.69 -5.68 11.19
N THR A 210 16.81 -4.48 10.61
CA THR A 210 17.01 -3.20 11.31
C THR A 210 15.78 -2.30 11.14
N GLY A 211 14.73 -2.54 11.91
CA GLY A 211 13.48 -1.78 11.82
C GLY A 211 12.54 -2.06 12.99
N TYR A 212 11.83 -1.03 13.45
CA TYR A 212 11.11 -1.04 14.71
C TYR A 212 9.79 -0.26 14.61
N SER A 213 8.81 -0.62 15.44
CA SER A 213 7.54 0.11 15.58
C SER A 213 7.56 1.08 16.77
N ALA A 214 8.18 0.67 17.88
CA ALA A 214 8.14 1.39 19.14
C ALA A 214 9.54 1.47 19.78
N TYR A 215 10.49 2.06 19.05
CA TYR A 215 11.85 2.30 19.53
C TYR A 215 12.27 3.75 19.22
N PRO A 216 12.56 4.59 20.23
CA PRO A 216 12.71 6.03 20.04
C PRO A 216 14.14 6.47 19.67
N ARG A 217 15.05 5.53 19.36
CA ARG A 217 16.45 5.82 19.03
C ARG A 217 16.78 5.42 17.61
N PHE A 218 17.78 6.08 17.03
CA PHE A 218 18.29 5.70 15.72
C PHE A 218 19.08 4.39 15.80
N PRO A 219 18.98 3.50 14.79
CA PRO A 219 19.87 2.36 14.67
C PRO A 219 21.32 2.80 14.47
N ASP A 220 22.26 2.03 15.02
CA ASP A 220 23.63 2.03 14.53
C ASP A 220 23.71 1.11 13.29
N PHE A 221 23.42 1.68 12.12
CA PHE A 221 23.47 0.96 10.85
C PHE A 221 24.86 0.38 10.54
N LYS A 222 25.93 1.02 11.01
CA LYS A 222 27.30 0.54 10.79
C LYS A 222 27.52 -0.73 11.59
N ARG A 223 27.15 -0.72 12.88
CA ARG A 223 27.26 -1.89 13.75
C ARG A 223 26.42 -3.06 13.24
N PHE A 224 25.17 -2.81 12.80
CA PHE A 224 24.35 -3.84 12.17
C PHE A 224 24.99 -4.42 10.90
N ARG A 225 25.59 -3.58 10.05
CA ARG A 225 26.28 -4.06 8.84
C ARG A 225 27.46 -4.95 9.19
N GLU A 226 28.30 -4.53 10.13
CA GLU A 226 29.45 -5.31 10.59
C GLU A 226 29.04 -6.68 11.13
N ILE A 227 27.93 -6.77 11.86
CA ILE A 227 27.40 -8.04 12.37
C ILE A 227 26.91 -8.92 11.22
N ALA A 228 26.13 -8.36 10.29
CA ALA A 228 25.59 -9.08 9.14
C ALA A 228 26.70 -9.64 8.21
N ASP A 229 27.83 -8.94 8.08
CA ASP A 229 28.97 -9.40 7.28
C ASP A 229 29.75 -10.56 7.91
N LYS A 230 29.69 -10.69 9.23
CA LYS A 230 30.43 -11.72 9.99
C LYS A 230 29.64 -13.02 10.18
N SER A 231 28.30 -12.93 10.20
CA SER A 231 27.40 -14.00 10.63
C SER A 231 27.14 -15.08 9.59
#